data_AF-A0A7S0QBZ6-F1
#
_entry.id   AF-A0A7S0QBZ6-F1
#
_cell.length_a   1.000
_cell.length_b   1.000
_cell.length_c   1.000
_cell.angle_alpha   90.00
_cell.angle_beta   90.00
_cell.angle_gamma   90.00
#
_symmetry.space_group_name_H-M   'P 1'
#
loop_
_entity.id
_entity.type
_entity.pdbx_description
1 polymer ?
#
loop_
_entity_poly.entity_id
_entity_poly.type
_entity_poly.pdbx_seq_one_letter_code
_entity_poly.pdbx_strand_id
1 'polypeptide(L)'
;PIAVVGFPSGEVPTEVKVSETHQAIADGAREIDMVLKRSLLFSGDEAGVELDIAEVVKAAGKTPVKVILETAELTNDQKRTCCSIARRAGASFVKTSTGFSAAGGAPAADV
;
A
#
# COMPACT_ATOMS: atom_id res chain seq x y z
N PRO A 1 -2.46 -3.71 17.46
CA PRO A 1 -2.42 -4.81 16.47
C PRO A 1 -2.29 -4.23 15.06
N ILE A 2 -1.58 -4.91 14.17
CA ILE A 2 -1.44 -4.51 12.77
C ILE A 2 -2.34 -5.46 11.95
N ALA A 3 -3.06 -4.94 10.97
CA ALA A 3 -3.78 -5.73 9.98
C ALA A 3 -3.30 -5.39 8.57
N VAL A 4 -3.39 -6.36 7.66
CA VAL A 4 -3.06 -6.16 6.24
C VAL A 4 -4.34 -6.01 5.41
N VAL A 5 -4.32 -5.21 4.36
CA VAL A 5 -5.46 -5.00 3.45
C VAL A 5 -5.04 -5.07 1.99
N GLY A 6 -5.91 -5.64 1.14
CA GLY A 6 -5.61 -5.98 -0.24
C GLY A 6 -4.43 -6.96 -0.37
N PHE A 7 -4.11 -7.71 0.68
CA PHE A 7 -2.89 -8.50 0.77
C PHE A 7 -3.08 -9.93 0.25
N PRO A 8 -2.06 -10.55 -0.40
CA PRO A 8 -0.74 -9.98 -0.74
C PRO A 8 -0.69 -9.29 -2.10
N SER A 9 -1.70 -9.44 -2.96
CA SER A 9 -1.57 -9.01 -4.37
C SER A 9 -1.62 -7.50 -4.55
N GLY A 10 -2.47 -6.80 -3.80
CA GLY A 10 -2.82 -5.39 -3.98
C GLY A 10 -3.85 -5.12 -5.07
N GLU A 11 -4.30 -6.17 -5.79
CA GLU A 11 -5.02 -6.04 -7.07
C GLU A 11 -6.55 -6.03 -6.95
N VAL A 12 -7.08 -6.11 -5.74
CA VAL A 12 -8.52 -5.97 -5.49
C VAL A 12 -9.01 -4.55 -5.84
N PRO A 13 -10.32 -4.36 -6.09
CA PRO A 13 -10.92 -3.03 -6.21
C PRO A 13 -10.68 -2.17 -4.95
N THR A 14 -10.57 -0.85 -5.12
CA THR A 14 -10.35 0.09 -4.00
C THR A 14 -11.43 -0.02 -2.93
N GLU A 15 -12.68 -0.17 -3.33
CA GLU A 15 -13.83 -0.38 -2.43
C GLU A 15 -13.67 -1.62 -1.53
N VAL A 16 -13.00 -2.67 -2.01
CA VAL A 16 -12.70 -3.86 -1.21
C VAL A 16 -11.67 -3.52 -0.15
N LYS A 17 -10.58 -2.82 -0.50
CA LYS A 17 -9.57 -2.37 0.48
C LYS A 17 -10.17 -1.45 1.53
N VAL A 18 -11.09 -0.56 1.14
CA VAL A 18 -11.83 0.33 2.04
C VAL A 18 -12.70 -0.48 3.01
N SER A 19 -13.46 -1.45 2.50
CA SER A 19 -14.28 -2.33 3.34
C SER A 19 -13.44 -3.15 4.33
N GLU A 20 -12.35 -3.76 3.86
CA GLU A 20 -11.39 -4.49 4.71
C GLU A 20 -10.79 -3.59 5.79
N THR A 21 -10.47 -2.33 5.44
CA THR A 21 -9.93 -1.34 6.39
C THR A 21 -10.93 -1.03 7.50
N HIS A 22 -12.19 -0.80 7.17
CA HIS A 22 -13.25 -0.57 8.16
C HIS A 22 -13.43 -1.77 9.07
N GLN A 23 -13.48 -2.98 8.51
CA GLN A 23 -13.62 -4.21 9.28
C GLN A 23 -12.42 -4.42 10.21
N ALA A 24 -11.19 -4.28 9.70
CA ALA A 24 -9.98 -4.44 10.50
C ALA A 24 -9.94 -3.47 11.70
N ILE A 25 -10.37 -2.22 11.50
CA ILE A 25 -10.45 -1.23 12.59
C ILE A 25 -11.54 -1.59 13.59
N ALA A 26 -12.71 -2.04 13.13
CA ALA A 26 -13.78 -2.52 14.01
C ALA A 26 -13.31 -3.71 14.87
N ASP A 27 -12.45 -4.57 14.30
CA ASP A 27 -11.83 -5.71 14.98
C ASP A 27 -10.63 -5.32 15.88
N GLY A 28 -10.29 -4.02 15.96
CA GLY A 28 -9.29 -3.49 16.87
C GLY A 28 -7.89 -3.29 16.29
N ALA A 29 -7.75 -3.29 14.95
CA ALA A 29 -6.51 -2.87 14.31
C ALA A 29 -6.15 -1.43 14.69
N ARG A 30 -4.86 -1.20 14.95
CA ARG A 30 -4.28 0.11 15.31
C ARG A 30 -3.26 0.61 14.28
N GLU A 31 -3.06 -0.16 13.22
CA GLU A 31 -2.25 0.17 12.05
C GLU A 31 -2.72 -0.71 10.89
N ILE A 32 -2.70 -0.16 9.68
CA ILE A 32 -3.10 -0.83 8.45
C ILE A 32 -1.93 -0.88 7.49
N ASP A 33 -1.55 -2.08 7.07
CA ASP A 33 -0.54 -2.35 6.04
C ASP A 33 -1.25 -2.68 4.73
N MET A 34 -1.45 -1.70 3.86
CA MET A 34 -2.06 -1.91 2.55
C MET A 34 -1.03 -2.28 1.49
N VAL A 35 -1.39 -3.12 0.52
CA VAL A 35 -0.55 -3.37 -0.67
C VAL A 35 -0.92 -2.43 -1.81
N LEU A 36 0.07 -1.75 -2.39
CA LEU A 36 -0.08 -0.89 -3.56
C LEU A 36 -0.64 -1.66 -4.74
N LYS A 37 -1.60 -1.06 -5.47
CA LYS A 37 -2.13 -1.65 -6.71
C LYS A 37 -1.13 -1.42 -7.85
N ARG A 38 -0.32 -2.44 -8.15
CA ARG A 38 0.80 -2.33 -9.10
C ARG A 38 0.33 -2.26 -10.55
N SER A 39 -0.82 -2.85 -10.87
CA SER A 39 -1.40 -2.74 -12.22
C SER A 39 -1.57 -1.28 -12.66
N LEU A 40 -2.03 -0.40 -11.77
CA LEU A 40 -2.18 1.04 -12.04
C LEU A 40 -0.83 1.73 -12.21
N LEU A 41 0.15 1.39 -11.37
CA LEU A 41 1.51 1.93 -11.49
C LEU A 41 2.13 1.55 -12.85
N PHE A 42 2.03 0.28 -13.24
CA PHE A 42 2.61 -0.22 -14.49
C PHE A 42 1.86 0.25 -15.73
N SER A 43 0.58 0.62 -15.62
CA SER A 43 -0.14 1.31 -16.70
C SER A 43 0.12 2.82 -16.75
N GLY A 44 0.93 3.36 -15.84
CA GLY A 44 1.20 4.81 -15.75
C GLY A 44 0.06 5.62 -15.13
N ASP A 45 -0.93 4.98 -14.51
CA ASP A 45 -2.05 5.64 -13.85
C ASP A 45 -1.69 6.04 -12.41
N GLU A 46 -0.79 7.01 -12.29
CA GLU A 46 -0.35 7.52 -10.98
C GLU A 46 -1.50 8.14 -10.17
N ALA A 47 -2.47 8.74 -10.85
CA ALA A 47 -3.65 9.33 -10.21
C ALA A 47 -4.55 8.24 -9.61
N GLY A 48 -4.72 7.12 -10.30
CA GLY A 48 -5.41 5.94 -9.79
C GLY A 48 -4.69 5.33 -8.59
N VAL A 49 -3.36 5.24 -8.61
CA VAL A 49 -2.57 4.76 -7.45
C VAL A 49 -2.77 5.69 -6.24
N GLU A 50 -2.72 7.01 -6.46
CA GLU A 50 -2.92 7.99 -5.41
C GLU A 50 -4.33 7.90 -4.81
N LEU A 51 -5.35 7.78 -5.65
CA LEU A 51 -6.74 7.64 -5.22
C LEU A 51 -6.96 6.36 -4.41
N ASP A 52 -6.38 5.23 -4.83
CA ASP A 52 -6.49 3.96 -4.11
C ASP A 52 -5.92 4.07 -2.69
N ILE A 53 -4.75 4.69 -2.53
CA ILE A 53 -4.15 4.92 -1.20
C ILE A 53 -4.96 5.93 -0.40
N ALA A 54 -5.37 7.04 -1.01
CA ALA A 54 -6.08 8.12 -0.33
C ALA A 54 -7.43 7.65 0.24
N GLU A 55 -8.17 6.81 -0.48
CA GLU A 55 -9.43 6.26 0.03
C GLU A 55 -9.20 5.27 1.18
N VAL A 56 -8.12 4.47 1.17
CA VAL A 56 -7.74 3.64 2.32
C VAL A 56 -7.33 4.49 3.53
N VAL A 57 -6.52 5.53 3.33
CA VAL A 57 -6.13 6.49 4.38
C VAL A 57 -7.35 7.16 4.99
N LYS A 58 -8.28 7.61 4.16
CA LYS A 58 -9.55 8.20 4.59
C LYS A 58 -10.41 7.22 5.36
N ALA A 59 -10.53 5.97 4.90
CA ALA A 59 -11.26 4.91 5.60
C ALA A 59 -10.64 4.59 6.96
N ALA A 60 -9.31 4.68 7.07
CA ALA A 60 -8.57 4.41 8.29
C ALA A 60 -8.71 5.53 9.35
N GLY A 61 -9.11 6.74 8.95
CA GLY A 61 -9.31 7.88 9.84
C GLY A 61 -8.02 8.27 10.56
N LYS A 62 -7.96 8.04 11.89
CA LYS A 62 -6.77 8.32 12.71
C LYS A 62 -5.79 7.15 12.77
N THR A 63 -6.16 6.00 12.23
CA THR A 63 -5.33 4.80 12.24
C THR A 63 -4.23 4.96 11.18
N PRO A 64 -2.93 4.84 11.53
CA PRO A 64 -1.85 5.01 10.57
C PRO A 64 -1.93 3.96 9.47
N VAL A 65 -1.69 4.40 8.25
CA VAL A 65 -1.62 3.53 7.06
C VAL A 65 -0.19 3.46 6.57
N LYS A 66 0.28 2.24 6.32
CA LYS A 66 1.56 1.90 5.73
C LYS A 66 1.31 1.28 4.36
N VAL A 67 2.00 1.78 3.33
CA VAL A 67 1.86 1.29 1.95
C VAL A 67 3.00 0.34 1.61
N ILE A 68 2.70 -0.94 1.40
CA ILE A 68 3.63 -1.96 0.91
C ILE A 68 3.80 -1.76 -0.60
N LEU A 69 5.02 -1.45 -1.04
CA LEU A 69 5.33 -1.14 -2.43
C LEU A 69 5.66 -2.39 -3.27
N GLU A 70 6.07 -3.49 -2.63
CA GLU A 70 6.73 -4.64 -3.25
C GLU A 70 7.98 -4.24 -4.06
N THR A 71 8.95 -3.63 -3.38
CA THR A 71 10.10 -2.98 -4.03
C THR A 71 11.00 -3.93 -4.85
N ALA A 72 10.95 -5.24 -4.60
CA ALA A 72 11.68 -6.23 -5.38
C ALA A 72 11.23 -6.30 -6.84
N GLU A 73 10.02 -5.82 -7.16
CA GLU A 73 9.46 -5.79 -8.51
C GLU A 73 9.52 -4.40 -9.17
N LEU A 74 10.08 -3.39 -8.46
CA LEU A 74 10.07 -2.01 -8.90
C LEU A 74 11.47 -1.52 -9.27
N THR A 75 11.55 -0.68 -10.30
CA THR A 75 12.76 0.10 -10.59
C THR A 75 12.95 1.21 -9.54
N ASN A 76 14.15 1.79 -9.45
CA ASN A 76 14.41 2.89 -8.53
C ASN A 76 13.53 4.12 -8.80
N ASP A 77 13.20 4.41 -10.06
CA ASP A 77 12.31 5.51 -10.41
C ASP A 77 10.88 5.22 -9.97
N GLN A 78 10.39 3.99 -10.19
CA GLN A 78 9.08 3.56 -9.70
C GLN A 78 8.99 3.62 -8.17
N LYS A 79 10.05 3.23 -7.45
CA LYS A 79 10.12 3.35 -5.98
C LYS A 79 9.97 4.81 -5.55
N ARG A 80 10.71 5.74 -6.19
CA ARG A 80 10.62 7.19 -5.91
C ARG A 80 9.23 7.74 -6.19
N THR A 81 8.63 7.37 -7.31
CA THR A 81 7.25 7.74 -7.68
C THR A 81 6.27 7.24 -6.62
N CYS A 82 6.34 5.97 -6.24
CA CYS A 82 5.45 5.40 -5.22
C CYS A 82 5.60 6.08 -3.86
N CYS A 83 6.82 6.37 -3.41
CA CYS A 83 7.06 7.11 -2.17
C CYS A 83 6.45 8.52 -2.21
N SER A 84 6.58 9.21 -3.35
CA SER A 84 5.96 10.53 -3.55
C SER A 84 4.44 10.46 -3.50
N ILE A 85 3.84 9.50 -4.20
CA ILE A 85 2.39 9.27 -4.21
C ILE A 85 1.88 8.93 -2.81
N ALA A 86 2.50 7.97 -2.11
CA ALA A 86 2.10 7.58 -0.76
C ALA A 86 2.12 8.77 0.21
N ARG A 87 3.13 9.64 0.11
CA ARG A 87 3.21 10.87 0.90
C ARG A 87 2.06 11.83 0.58
N ARG A 88 1.74 12.06 -0.70
CA ARG A 88 0.65 12.97 -1.13
C ARG A 88 -0.73 12.43 -0.71
N ALA A 89 -0.92 11.12 -0.78
CA ALA A 89 -2.14 10.44 -0.36
C ALA A 89 -2.34 10.37 1.17
N GLY A 90 -1.34 10.79 1.96
CA GLY A 90 -1.44 10.87 3.42
C GLY A 90 -1.05 9.60 4.17
N ALA A 91 -0.37 8.65 3.52
CA ALA A 91 0.17 7.48 4.21
C ALA A 91 1.23 7.89 5.25
N SER A 92 1.24 7.19 6.38
CA SER A 92 2.19 7.44 7.48
C SER A 92 3.54 6.79 7.22
N PHE A 93 3.57 5.67 6.48
CA PHE A 93 4.76 4.90 6.18
C PHE A 93 4.72 4.32 4.78
N VAL A 94 5.90 4.03 4.24
CA VAL A 94 6.08 3.05 3.17
C VAL A 94 6.71 1.78 3.75
N LYS A 95 6.41 0.63 3.16
CA LYS A 95 6.99 -0.67 3.49
C LYS A 95 7.48 -1.33 2.22
N THR A 96 8.58 -2.03 2.35
CA THR A 96 9.28 -2.57 1.20
C THR A 96 8.51 -3.72 0.55
N SER A 97 8.23 -4.80 1.29
CA SER A 97 7.76 -6.07 0.70
C SER A 97 6.61 -6.71 1.47
N THR A 98 5.85 -7.56 0.76
CA THR A 98 4.86 -8.46 1.36
C THR A 98 5.51 -9.74 1.90
N GLY A 99 6.62 -10.16 1.30
CA GLY A 99 7.26 -11.46 1.53
C GLY A 99 6.67 -12.61 0.71
N PHE A 100 5.70 -12.33 -0.18
CA PHE A 100 5.04 -13.32 -1.03
C PHE A 100 5.42 -13.21 -2.52
N SER A 101 6.20 -12.19 -2.91
CA SER A 101 6.73 -12.08 -4.27
C SER A 101 7.74 -13.19 -4.57
N ALA A 102 7.70 -13.73 -5.79
CA ALA A 102 8.71 -14.66 -6.29
C ALA A 102 10.12 -14.02 -6.37
N ALA A 103 10.19 -12.68 -6.43
CA ALA A 103 11.45 -11.94 -6.39
C ALA A 103 12.06 -11.87 -4.97
N GLY A 104 11.34 -12.32 -3.94
CA GLY A 104 11.78 -12.29 -2.55
C GLY A 104 11.54 -10.95 -1.84
N GLY A 105 12.23 -10.75 -0.72
CA GLY A 105 12.17 -9.51 0.06
C GLY A 105 13.04 -8.39 -0.51
N ALA A 106 13.03 -7.24 0.17
CA ALA A 106 13.78 -6.05 -0.23
C ALA A 106 15.30 -6.24 -0.08
N PRO A 107 16.12 -5.77 -1.04
CA PRO A 107 17.56 -5.66 -0.85
C PRO A 107 17.90 -4.62 0.23
N ALA A 108 19.08 -4.73 0.85
CA ALA A 108 19.52 -3.83 1.92
C ALA A 108 19.55 -2.34 1.51
N ALA A 109 19.63 -2.03 0.22
CA ALA A 109 19.60 -0.67 -0.30
C ALA A 109 18.20 0.01 -0.23
N ASP A 110 17.14 -0.75 0.04
CA ASP A 110 15.75 -0.27 0.09
C ASP A 110 15.24 0.02 1.53
N VAL A 111 16.09 -0.14 2.55
CA VAL A 111 15.73 -0.02 3.99
C VAL A 111 16.34 1.22 4.62
#